data_AF-A0A1X2HI85-F1
#
_entry.id   AF-A0A1X2HI85-F1
#
_cell.length_a   1.000
_cell.length_b   1.000
_cell.length_c   1.000
_cell.angle_alpha   90.00
_cell.angle_beta   90.00
_cell.angle_gamma   90.00
#
_symmetry.space_group_name_H-M   'P 1'
#
loop_
_entity.id
_entity.type
_entity.pdbx_description
1 polymer ?
#
loop_
_entity_poly.entity_id
_entity_poly.type
_entity_poly.pdbx_seq_one_letter_code
_entity_poly.pdbx_strand_id
1 'polypeptide(L)'
;MLRSFLRSPVCRQRATFARSFTSKAPSESTSNAAHQLAEEALAQKTSKGKATLPKGDRKPAKASGEKDSHWKAYALGTGAVTGGALGALFYYGRPFEDGREDKYVSEDPFSAAYHRCRDRYQEFQNKMSEPMWDKLLPDPLPEPYQRPFTLVINLDDTLVHSTWDPKHGWRHAKRPGVDYFLAYMSQFFEIVIFTSQTSMNAMPILEKLDPYQYSMYRLYREATRYVDGKYVKDLSHLNRDLSKVIIMDSNPDAFSMQPENGIELKPFKGDPNDNGLLSYIPFLEAVGMMNPDDVRPILKNFHGKDIPQQWAQWEKAMNEQHRLQWEQERKSTSKRNLRTLLSGAPQEEGPPPTQLDAMRKQMREAFAAEHEQMRQQQDEMMKREMEEQKAKMKEMKMTVWDLMTQVSSGQPIVPPPNSGEAPQQQPPQ
;
A
#
# COMPACT_ATOMS: atom_id res chain seq x y z
N MET A 1 18.03 -4.45 -23.04
CA MET A 1 17.44 -3.13 -23.37
C MET A 1 17.21 -2.23 -22.14
N LEU A 2 16.79 -2.72 -20.96
CA LEU A 2 16.79 -1.88 -19.73
C LEU A 2 18.20 -1.45 -19.26
N ARG A 3 19.21 -2.32 -19.40
CA ARG A 3 20.63 -1.91 -19.22
C ARG A 3 21.10 -0.88 -20.25
N SER A 4 20.47 -0.78 -21.44
CA SER A 4 20.75 0.26 -22.43
C SER A 4 19.90 1.52 -22.23
N PHE A 5 18.69 1.40 -21.66
CA PHE A 5 17.88 2.52 -21.13
C PHE A 5 18.72 3.30 -20.09
N LEU A 6 19.27 2.58 -19.11
CA LEU A 6 20.15 3.12 -18.05
C LEU A 6 21.45 3.73 -18.60
N ARG A 7 21.86 3.38 -19.82
CA ARG A 7 23.08 3.86 -20.49
C ARG A 7 22.80 4.88 -21.60
N SER A 8 21.54 5.23 -21.88
CA SER A 8 21.19 6.16 -22.96
C SER A 8 21.58 7.61 -22.59
N PRO A 9 22.12 8.40 -23.53
CA PRO A 9 22.60 9.77 -23.27
C PRO A 9 21.49 10.74 -22.84
N VAL A 10 20.23 10.39 -23.08
CA VAL A 10 19.03 11.17 -22.68
C VAL A 10 18.80 11.14 -21.17
N CYS A 11 19.28 10.11 -20.47
CA CYS A 11 19.14 9.98 -19.00
C CYS A 11 20.31 10.64 -18.21
N ARG A 12 21.29 11.22 -18.91
CA ARG A 12 22.56 11.68 -18.31
C ARG A 12 22.58 13.19 -18.04
N GLN A 13 21.56 13.72 -17.37
CA GLN A 13 21.69 15.00 -16.66
C GLN A 13 21.95 14.72 -15.17
N ARG A 14 23.25 14.64 -14.83
CA ARG A 14 23.74 14.66 -13.45
C ARG A 14 23.45 16.03 -12.86
N ALA A 15 22.39 16.13 -12.04
CA ALA A 15 22.27 17.24 -11.09
C ALA A 15 23.09 16.88 -9.83
N THR A 16 24.31 17.38 -9.78
CA THR A 16 25.08 17.53 -8.54
C THR A 16 24.38 18.56 -7.66
N PHE A 17 23.55 18.12 -6.71
CA PHE A 17 23.12 18.98 -5.60
C PHE A 17 23.97 18.64 -4.39
N ALA A 18 25.00 19.47 -4.18
CA ALA A 18 25.82 19.43 -2.99
C ALA A 18 24.97 19.88 -1.78
N ARG A 19 24.96 19.07 -0.73
CA ARG A 19 24.53 19.46 0.62
C ARG A 19 25.35 20.66 1.08
N SER A 20 24.73 21.82 1.24
CA SER A 20 25.21 22.88 2.14
C SER A 20 24.24 23.00 3.31
N PHE A 21 24.50 22.24 4.37
CA PHE A 21 23.94 22.51 5.69
C PHE A 21 24.64 23.75 6.24
N THR A 22 23.96 24.90 6.24
CA THR A 22 24.37 26.05 7.05
C THR A 22 23.49 26.10 8.29
N SER A 23 24.04 25.67 9.42
CA SER A 23 23.44 25.90 10.74
C SER A 23 23.48 27.39 11.04
N LYS A 24 22.34 28.08 10.92
CA LYS A 24 22.19 29.46 11.36
C LYS A 24 21.82 29.43 12.84
N ALA A 25 22.80 29.69 13.71
CA ALA A 25 22.54 29.97 15.12
C ALA A 25 21.70 31.25 15.23
N PRO A 26 20.70 31.31 16.13
CA PRO A 26 19.95 32.54 16.37
C PRO A 26 20.82 33.56 17.13
N SER A 27 20.75 34.80 16.67
CA SER A 27 21.51 35.97 17.13
C SER A 27 21.11 36.45 18.53
N GLU A 28 22.08 37.03 19.24
CA GLU A 28 22.08 37.58 20.61
C GLU A 28 21.06 38.71 20.90
N SER A 29 20.06 38.96 20.05
CA SER A 29 19.12 40.08 20.20
C SER A 29 17.85 39.75 21.01
N THR A 30 17.57 38.47 21.29
CA THR A 30 16.36 38.04 22.02
C THR A 30 16.54 37.83 23.52
N SER A 31 17.78 37.71 24.03
CA SER A 31 18.05 37.59 25.48
C SER A 31 17.91 38.94 26.19
N ASN A 32 18.27 40.04 25.54
CA ASN A 32 18.24 41.38 26.14
C ASN A 32 16.81 41.92 26.33
N ALA A 33 15.86 41.57 25.44
CA ALA A 33 14.46 41.98 25.59
C ALA A 33 13.76 41.24 26.75
N ALA A 34 14.09 39.98 26.98
CA ALA A 34 13.55 39.19 28.08
C ALA A 34 14.10 39.64 29.45
N HIS A 35 15.37 40.04 29.51
CA HIS A 35 15.98 40.61 30.73
C HIS A 35 15.43 42.00 31.07
N GLN A 36 15.18 42.87 30.09
CA GLN A 36 14.61 44.20 30.33
C GLN A 36 13.16 44.13 30.83
N LEU A 37 12.34 43.23 30.29
CA LEU A 37 10.97 43.00 30.79
C LEU A 37 10.95 42.40 32.21
N ALA A 38 11.98 41.63 32.59
CA ALA A 38 12.10 41.07 33.93
C ALA A 38 12.53 42.12 34.97
N GLU A 39 13.42 43.07 34.62
CA GLU A 39 13.80 44.18 35.50
C GLU A 39 12.66 45.20 35.67
N GLU A 40 11.90 45.49 34.61
CA GLU A 40 10.78 46.44 34.66
C GLU A 40 9.62 45.90 35.53
N ALA A 41 9.39 44.59 35.49
CA ALA A 41 8.44 43.89 36.36
C ALA A 41 8.91 43.84 37.84
N LEU A 42 10.22 43.87 38.09
CA LEU A 42 10.77 43.92 39.45
C LEU A 42 10.73 45.34 40.02
N ALA A 43 10.99 46.36 39.20
CA ALA A 43 10.99 47.77 39.60
C ALA A 43 9.59 48.31 39.94
N GLN A 44 8.53 47.79 39.29
CA GLN A 44 7.15 48.15 39.62
C GLN A 44 6.67 47.63 40.98
N LYS A 45 7.32 46.61 41.57
CA LYS A 45 6.98 46.10 42.91
C LYS A 45 7.57 46.89 44.08
N THR A 46 8.48 47.84 43.82
CA THR A 46 9.20 48.58 44.88
C THR A 46 8.73 50.01 45.15
N SER A 47 7.64 50.49 44.54
CA SER A 47 7.14 51.85 44.82
C SER A 47 5.64 51.90 45.20
N LYS A 48 5.39 52.02 46.51
CA LYS A 48 4.20 52.55 47.23
C LYS A 48 4.20 51.92 48.63
N GLY A 49 4.26 52.59 49.76
CA GLY A 49 4.35 53.99 50.16
C GLY A 49 4.37 53.97 51.70
N LYS A 50 5.07 54.93 52.32
CA LYS A 50 5.10 55.13 53.78
C LYS A 50 3.67 55.22 54.34
N ALA A 51 3.34 54.43 55.35
CA ALA A 51 2.17 54.63 56.21
C ALA A 51 2.61 54.63 57.68
N THR A 52 2.35 55.74 58.36
CA THR A 52 2.61 56.00 59.78
C THR A 52 1.70 55.17 60.69
N LEU A 53 2.26 54.63 61.78
CA LEU A 53 1.57 53.86 62.82
C LEU A 53 0.66 54.75 63.69
N PRO A 54 -0.57 54.31 64.04
CA PRO A 54 -1.18 54.62 65.32
C PRO A 54 -1.04 53.43 66.29
N LYS A 55 -0.59 53.74 67.51
CA LYS A 55 -0.64 52.85 68.69
C LYS A 55 -2.09 52.52 69.02
N GLY A 56 -2.40 51.25 69.24
CA GLY A 56 -3.69 50.80 69.75
C GLY A 56 -3.63 49.34 70.21
N ASP A 57 -3.68 49.15 71.52
CA ASP A 57 -3.61 47.87 72.22
C ASP A 57 -4.72 46.89 71.82
N ARG A 58 -4.37 45.78 71.14
CA ARG A 58 -5.16 44.53 71.17
C ARG A 58 -4.24 43.31 71.07
N LYS A 59 -4.39 42.38 72.03
CA LYS A 59 -3.69 41.09 72.12
C LYS A 59 -3.82 40.28 70.82
N PRO A 60 -2.81 39.47 70.43
CA PRO A 60 -2.89 38.65 69.22
C PRO A 60 -3.92 37.53 69.42
N ALA A 61 -4.98 37.55 68.62
CA ALA A 61 -5.86 36.39 68.45
C ALA A 61 -5.10 35.33 67.64
N LYS A 62 -4.99 34.12 68.20
CA LYS A 62 -4.42 32.95 67.52
C LYS A 62 -5.23 32.70 66.25
N ALA A 63 -4.61 32.84 65.07
CA ALA A 63 -5.19 32.39 63.82
C ALA A 63 -5.12 30.85 63.80
N SER A 64 -6.29 30.23 63.98
CA SER A 64 -6.52 28.79 63.83
C SER A 64 -6.21 28.34 62.41
N GLY A 65 -5.49 27.23 62.30
CA GLY A 65 -5.03 26.66 61.04
C GLY A 65 -6.15 26.11 60.17
N GLU A 66 -6.21 26.60 58.94
CA GLU A 66 -7.01 26.00 57.86
C GLU A 66 -6.37 26.21 56.47
N LYS A 67 -5.05 26.44 56.42
CA LYS A 67 -4.26 26.47 55.15
C LYS A 67 -3.20 25.37 55.08
N ASP A 68 -3.09 24.56 56.13
CA ASP A 68 -2.02 23.59 56.32
C ASP A 68 -2.33 22.18 55.78
N SER A 69 -3.61 21.91 55.47
CA SER A 69 -4.09 20.61 54.99
C SER A 69 -3.79 20.38 53.50
N HIS A 70 -4.01 21.40 52.66
CA HIS A 70 -3.82 21.27 51.22
C HIS A 70 -2.35 21.09 50.84
N TRP A 71 -1.40 21.81 51.45
CA TRP A 71 0.02 21.65 51.10
C TRP A 71 0.54 20.26 51.47
N LYS A 72 0.07 19.67 52.59
CA LYS A 72 0.42 18.31 53.00
C LYS A 72 -0.10 17.29 52.00
N ALA A 73 -1.34 17.47 51.52
CA ALA A 73 -1.91 16.63 50.47
C ALA A 73 -1.13 16.76 49.15
N TYR A 74 -0.73 17.97 48.75
CA TYR A 74 0.13 18.18 47.58
C TYR A 74 1.53 17.58 47.75
N ALA A 75 2.15 17.71 48.93
CA ALA A 75 3.46 17.15 49.24
C ALA A 75 3.43 15.61 49.25
N LEU A 76 2.39 15.00 49.83
CA LEU A 76 2.17 13.55 49.78
C LEU A 76 1.91 13.07 48.35
N GLY A 77 1.07 13.78 47.59
CA GLY A 77 0.79 13.44 46.19
C GLY A 77 2.04 13.52 45.31
N THR A 78 2.81 14.61 45.41
CA THR A 78 4.06 14.78 44.67
C THR A 78 5.15 13.79 45.11
N GLY A 79 5.25 13.50 46.40
CA GLY A 79 6.16 12.48 46.94
C GLY A 79 5.83 11.07 46.42
N ALA A 80 4.55 10.70 46.37
CA ALA A 80 4.12 9.42 45.82
C ALA A 80 4.41 9.30 44.32
N VAL A 81 4.15 10.36 43.53
CA VAL A 81 4.45 10.39 42.09
C VAL A 81 5.96 10.32 41.84
N THR A 82 6.75 11.09 42.58
CA THR A 82 8.22 11.13 42.43
C THR A 82 8.86 9.81 42.87
N GLY A 83 8.41 9.24 43.99
CA GLY A 83 8.85 7.92 44.46
C GLY A 83 8.47 6.81 43.48
N GLY A 84 7.27 6.86 42.91
CA GLY A 84 6.83 5.94 41.86
C GLY A 84 7.66 6.07 40.58
N ALA A 85 7.98 7.29 40.14
CA ALA A 85 8.82 7.52 38.96
C ALA A 85 10.27 7.03 39.16
N LEU A 86 10.86 7.27 40.33
CA LEU A 86 12.19 6.76 40.68
C LEU A 86 12.20 5.23 40.79
N GLY A 87 11.17 4.64 41.41
CA GLY A 87 11.00 3.18 41.47
C GLY A 87 10.85 2.56 40.08
N ALA A 88 10.08 3.19 39.19
CA ALA A 88 9.95 2.77 37.80
C ALA A 88 11.27 2.89 37.03
N LEU A 89 12.01 3.99 37.20
CA LEU A 89 13.36 4.16 36.61
C LEU A 89 14.34 3.08 37.07
N PHE A 90 14.29 2.68 38.34
CA PHE A 90 15.17 1.63 38.86
C PHE A 90 14.77 0.24 38.32
N TYR A 91 13.47 -0.07 38.31
CA TYR A 91 12.96 -1.36 37.84
C TYR A 91 13.10 -1.53 36.32
N TYR A 92 12.71 -0.52 35.54
CA TYR A 92 12.82 -0.54 34.08
C TYR A 92 14.22 -0.19 33.59
N GLY A 93 15.07 0.44 34.40
CA GLY A 93 16.46 0.78 34.07
C GLY A 93 17.48 -0.28 34.45
N ARG A 94 17.03 -1.46 34.96
CA ARG A 94 17.91 -2.60 35.21
C ARG A 94 18.62 -3.05 33.92
N PRO A 95 19.84 -3.60 33.99
CA PRO A 95 20.53 -4.16 32.83
C PRO A 95 19.67 -5.22 32.11
N PHE A 96 19.89 -5.41 30.81
CA PHE A 96 19.17 -6.44 30.05
C PHE A 96 19.69 -7.83 30.44
N GLU A 97 18.79 -8.72 30.85
CA GLU A 97 19.12 -10.10 31.27
C GLU A 97 19.19 -11.07 30.06
N ASP A 98 18.72 -10.64 28.88
CA ASP A 98 18.54 -11.48 27.67
C ASP A 98 19.84 -11.74 26.87
N GLY A 99 21.03 -11.58 27.47
CA GLY A 99 22.31 -11.77 26.77
C GLY A 99 22.63 -10.72 25.70
N ARG A 100 21.87 -9.63 25.62
CA ARG A 100 22.11 -8.50 24.71
C ARG A 100 23.24 -7.62 25.26
N GLU A 101 24.15 -7.17 24.38
CA GLU A 101 25.20 -6.23 24.78
C GLU A 101 24.58 -4.91 25.26
N ASP A 102 24.83 -4.56 26.53
CA ASP A 102 24.35 -3.32 27.10
C ASP A 102 25.24 -2.16 26.62
N LYS A 103 24.66 -1.32 25.75
CA LYS A 103 25.35 -0.20 25.10
C LYS A 103 25.69 0.94 26.08
N TYR A 104 25.12 0.95 27.28
CA TYR A 104 25.21 2.06 28.24
C TYR A 104 26.04 1.74 29.49
N VAL A 105 26.81 0.64 29.48
CA VAL A 105 27.63 0.21 30.63
C VAL A 105 28.71 1.23 31.00
N SER A 106 29.18 2.03 30.03
CA SER A 106 30.20 3.06 30.25
C SER A 106 29.64 4.41 30.71
N GLU A 107 28.33 4.57 30.79
CA GLU A 107 27.68 5.83 31.19
C GLU A 107 27.39 5.89 32.69
N ASP A 108 27.00 7.08 33.18
CA ASP A 108 26.56 7.25 34.57
C ASP A 108 25.34 6.37 34.87
N PRO A 109 25.24 5.75 36.06
CA PRO A 109 24.14 4.83 36.38
C PRO A 109 22.74 5.42 36.16
N PHE A 110 22.57 6.73 36.35
CA PHE A 110 21.28 7.39 36.15
C PHE A 110 20.95 7.60 34.66
N SER A 111 21.92 8.04 33.85
CA SER A 111 21.70 8.19 32.39
C SER A 111 21.51 6.84 31.72
N ALA A 112 22.30 5.83 32.12
CA ALA A 112 22.14 4.46 31.66
C ALA A 112 20.75 3.90 32.00
N ALA A 113 20.26 4.10 33.24
CA ALA A 113 18.92 3.69 33.64
C ALA A 113 17.82 4.39 32.82
N TYR A 114 17.96 5.70 32.56
CA TYR A 114 17.03 6.45 31.72
C TYR A 114 17.01 5.96 30.27
N HIS A 115 18.18 5.76 29.65
CA HIS A 115 18.28 5.26 28.28
C HIS A 115 17.73 3.84 28.14
N ARG A 116 18.00 2.94 29.11
CA ARG A 116 17.38 1.61 29.14
C ARG A 116 15.86 1.66 29.28
N CYS A 117 15.34 2.53 30.16
CA CYS A 117 13.89 2.76 30.28
C CYS A 117 13.27 3.24 28.96
N ARG A 118 13.91 4.20 28.29
CA ARG A 118 13.48 4.71 26.99
C ARG A 118 13.50 3.61 25.93
N ASP A 119 14.58 2.84 25.85
CA ASP A 119 14.73 1.78 24.86
C ASP A 119 13.71 0.64 25.09
N ARG A 120 13.41 0.29 26.35
CA ARG A 120 12.30 -0.64 26.67
C ARG A 120 10.93 -0.09 26.29
N TYR A 121 10.70 1.19 26.52
CA TYR A 121 9.46 1.84 26.10
C TYR A 121 9.33 1.84 24.57
N GLN A 122 10.41 2.11 23.84
CA GLN A 122 10.45 2.03 22.39
C GLN A 122 10.26 0.59 21.89
N GLU A 123 10.89 -0.41 22.52
CA GLU A 123 10.72 -1.82 22.18
C GLU A 123 9.27 -2.27 22.41
N PHE A 124 8.66 -1.85 23.53
CA PHE A 124 7.25 -2.12 23.81
C PHE A 124 6.34 -1.48 22.76
N GLN A 125 6.58 -0.20 22.41
CA GLN A 125 5.84 0.47 21.35
C GLN A 125 6.02 -0.23 19.99
N ASN A 126 7.25 -0.61 19.65
CA ASN A 126 7.57 -1.30 18.41
C ASN A 126 6.85 -2.64 18.34
N LYS A 127 6.91 -3.46 19.40
CA LYS A 127 6.24 -4.76 19.48
C LYS A 127 4.71 -4.64 19.40
N MET A 128 4.13 -3.56 19.93
CA MET A 128 2.70 -3.27 19.77
C MET A 128 2.33 -2.80 18.36
N SER A 129 3.30 -2.27 17.60
CA SER A 129 3.13 -1.79 16.22
C SER A 129 3.51 -2.81 15.14
N GLU A 130 4.09 -3.94 15.53
CA GLU A 130 4.41 -5.05 14.64
C GLU A 130 3.11 -5.71 14.15
N PRO A 131 3.08 -6.17 12.89
CA PRO A 131 1.90 -6.86 12.38
C PRO A 131 1.70 -8.16 13.18
N MET A 132 0.44 -8.62 13.27
CA MET A 132 0.08 -9.83 14.03
C MET A 132 0.79 -11.11 13.55
N TRP A 133 1.37 -11.10 12.34
CA TRP A 133 2.01 -12.25 11.70
C TRP A 133 3.38 -11.90 11.12
N ASP A 134 4.35 -12.79 11.32
CA ASP A 134 5.71 -12.67 10.75
C ASP A 134 5.70 -12.69 9.22
N LYS A 135 4.80 -13.49 8.64
CA LYS A 135 4.59 -13.63 7.19
C LYS A 135 3.14 -13.30 6.86
N LEU A 136 2.93 -12.28 6.03
CA LEU A 136 1.61 -11.85 5.57
C LEU A 136 1.06 -12.73 4.45
N LEU A 137 1.93 -13.31 3.62
CA LEU A 137 1.55 -14.20 2.52
C LEU A 137 2.14 -15.61 2.72
N PRO A 138 1.44 -16.65 2.25
CA PRO A 138 1.99 -18.00 2.22
C PRO A 138 3.22 -18.07 1.31
N ASP A 139 3.95 -19.18 1.39
CA ASP A 139 5.09 -19.42 0.50
C ASP A 139 4.63 -19.42 -0.97
N PRO A 140 5.49 -18.96 -1.90
CA PRO A 140 5.13 -18.86 -3.30
C PRO A 140 4.76 -20.23 -3.88
N LEU A 141 3.82 -20.24 -4.83
CA LEU A 141 3.42 -21.44 -5.55
C LEU A 141 4.61 -22.06 -6.28
N PRO A 142 4.64 -23.39 -6.47
CA PRO A 142 5.66 -24.03 -7.28
C PRO A 142 5.56 -23.60 -8.75
N GLU A 143 6.69 -23.62 -9.45
CA GLU A 143 6.71 -23.53 -10.91
C GLU A 143 5.84 -24.66 -11.51
N PRO A 144 5.02 -24.41 -12.55
CA PRO A 144 4.97 -23.24 -13.43
C PRO A 144 3.91 -22.18 -13.06
N TYR A 145 3.19 -22.35 -11.94
CA TYR A 145 2.07 -21.46 -11.57
C TYR A 145 2.54 -20.14 -10.97
N GLN A 146 3.78 -20.08 -10.49
CA GLN A 146 4.38 -18.89 -9.92
C GLN A 146 4.49 -17.75 -10.94
N ARG A 147 4.12 -16.53 -10.53
CA ARG A 147 4.41 -15.32 -11.29
C ARG A 147 5.80 -14.77 -10.90
N PRO A 148 6.57 -14.21 -11.85
CA PRO A 148 7.93 -13.74 -11.57
C PRO A 148 7.97 -12.53 -10.65
N PHE A 149 6.96 -11.66 -10.69
CA PHE A 149 6.89 -10.43 -9.92
C PHE A 149 5.60 -10.36 -9.10
N THR A 150 5.65 -9.63 -7.98
CA THR A 150 4.48 -9.35 -7.15
C THR A 150 4.11 -7.87 -7.27
N LEU A 151 2.85 -7.58 -7.62
CA LEU A 151 2.32 -6.23 -7.75
C LEU A 151 1.34 -5.97 -6.61
N VAL A 152 1.75 -5.12 -5.67
CA VAL A 152 0.94 -4.69 -4.53
C VAL A 152 0.19 -3.42 -4.92
N ILE A 153 -1.14 -3.43 -4.86
CA ILE A 153 -1.96 -2.30 -5.30
C ILE A 153 -2.86 -1.85 -4.16
N ASN A 154 -2.93 -0.54 -3.91
CA ASN A 154 -3.87 0.03 -2.97
C ASN A 154 -5.31 0.04 -3.54
N LEU A 155 -6.31 -0.05 -2.68
CA LEU A 155 -7.72 0.03 -3.08
C LEU A 155 -8.18 1.49 -3.17
N ASP A 156 -8.07 2.23 -2.06
CA ASP A 156 -8.62 3.57 -1.91
C ASP A 156 -7.86 4.62 -2.69
N ASP A 157 -8.62 5.48 -3.37
CA ASP A 157 -8.13 6.54 -4.25
C ASP A 157 -7.15 6.04 -5.32
N THR A 158 -7.16 4.72 -5.59
CA THR A 158 -6.28 4.05 -6.56
C THR A 158 -7.10 3.23 -7.53
N LEU A 159 -7.91 2.28 -7.04
CA LEU A 159 -8.84 1.47 -7.84
C LEU A 159 -10.29 1.96 -7.68
N VAL A 160 -10.65 2.39 -6.48
CA VAL A 160 -12.00 2.87 -6.14
C VAL A 160 -11.89 4.18 -5.38
N HIS A 161 -12.82 5.09 -5.62
CA HIS A 161 -12.99 6.30 -4.80
C HIS A 161 -14.29 6.20 -4.01
N SER A 162 -14.19 6.35 -2.69
CA SER A 162 -15.33 6.22 -1.77
C SER A 162 -15.77 7.59 -1.29
N THR A 163 -17.04 7.95 -1.50
CA THR A 163 -17.64 9.21 -1.04
C THR A 163 -18.83 8.93 -0.13
N TRP A 164 -19.07 9.79 0.86
CA TRP A 164 -20.24 9.69 1.73
C TRP A 164 -21.25 10.79 1.37
N ASP A 165 -22.49 10.37 1.12
CA ASP A 165 -23.63 11.24 0.84
C ASP A 165 -24.67 11.08 1.96
N PRO A 166 -25.11 12.17 2.64
CA PRO A 166 -26.15 12.09 3.66
C PRO A 166 -27.44 11.38 3.22
N LYS A 167 -27.78 11.42 1.92
CA LYS A 167 -29.02 10.83 1.40
C LYS A 167 -28.90 9.35 1.08
N HIS A 168 -27.73 8.91 0.62
CA HIS A 168 -27.51 7.57 0.05
C HIS A 168 -26.46 6.76 0.81
N GLY A 169 -25.83 7.34 1.84
CA GLY A 169 -24.72 6.74 2.57
C GLY A 169 -23.44 6.69 1.75
N TRP A 170 -22.65 5.63 1.97
CA TRP A 170 -21.40 5.39 1.26
C TRP A 170 -21.64 5.02 -0.20
N ARG A 171 -20.93 5.67 -1.11
CA ARG A 171 -20.93 5.41 -2.55
C ARG A 171 -19.51 5.17 -3.02
N HIS A 172 -19.34 4.18 -3.89
CA HIS A 172 -18.05 3.79 -4.42
C HIS A 172 -18.04 4.00 -5.93
N ALA A 173 -17.13 4.83 -6.42
CA ALA A 173 -16.88 5.02 -7.85
C ALA A 173 -15.72 4.10 -8.27
N LYS A 174 -15.98 3.24 -9.25
CA LYS A 174 -14.94 2.41 -9.87
C LYS A 174 -14.09 3.27 -10.81
N ARG A 175 -12.76 3.17 -10.70
CA ARG A 175 -11.87 3.86 -11.63
C ARG A 175 -11.98 3.24 -13.04
N PRO A 176 -12.05 4.06 -14.10
CA PRO A 176 -12.11 3.55 -15.46
C PRO A 176 -10.94 2.61 -15.78
N GLY A 177 -11.23 1.46 -16.39
CA GLY A 177 -10.21 0.51 -16.82
C GLY A 177 -9.63 -0.42 -15.75
N VAL A 178 -10.12 -0.38 -14.50
CA VAL A 178 -9.66 -1.28 -13.42
C VAL A 178 -9.81 -2.76 -13.79
N ASP A 179 -10.96 -3.16 -14.34
CA ASP A 179 -11.21 -4.56 -14.67
C ASP A 179 -10.19 -5.07 -15.70
N TYR A 180 -9.93 -4.28 -16.75
CA TYR A 180 -8.93 -4.59 -17.77
C TYR A 180 -7.52 -4.59 -17.18
N PHE A 181 -7.20 -3.63 -16.31
CA PHE A 181 -5.89 -3.55 -15.66
C PHE A 181 -5.61 -4.79 -14.82
N LEU A 182 -6.53 -5.20 -13.94
CA LEU A 182 -6.37 -6.38 -13.10
C LEU A 182 -6.26 -7.66 -13.94
N ALA A 183 -7.17 -7.83 -14.91
CA ALA A 183 -7.16 -8.99 -15.79
C ALA A 183 -5.84 -9.10 -16.57
N TYR A 184 -5.40 -8.02 -17.21
CA TYR A 184 -4.21 -8.02 -18.05
C TYR A 184 -2.91 -8.14 -17.24
N MET A 185 -2.80 -7.45 -16.10
CA MET A 185 -1.61 -7.52 -15.25
C MET A 185 -1.46 -8.87 -14.53
N SER A 186 -2.56 -9.61 -14.29
CA SER A 186 -2.51 -10.93 -13.65
C SER A 186 -1.71 -11.99 -14.44
N GLN A 187 -1.48 -11.75 -15.73
CA GLN A 187 -0.62 -12.60 -16.56
C GLN A 187 0.86 -12.45 -16.22
N PHE A 188 1.29 -11.25 -15.78
CA PHE A 188 2.69 -10.94 -15.53
C PHE A 188 3.04 -10.92 -14.03
N PHE A 189 2.08 -10.50 -13.21
CA PHE A 189 2.28 -10.24 -11.79
C PHE A 189 1.35 -11.09 -10.93
N GLU A 190 1.86 -11.52 -9.78
CA GLU A 190 1.03 -11.92 -8.64
C GLU A 190 0.43 -10.64 -8.05
N ILE A 191 -0.88 -10.44 -8.25
CA ILE A 191 -1.56 -9.25 -7.77
C ILE A 191 -1.97 -9.44 -6.31
N VAL A 192 -1.51 -8.51 -5.46
CA VAL A 192 -1.87 -8.42 -4.04
C VAL A 192 -2.56 -7.09 -3.80
N ILE A 193 -3.85 -7.11 -3.44
CA ILE A 193 -4.54 -5.88 -3.06
C ILE A 193 -4.25 -5.62 -1.59
N PHE A 194 -3.57 -4.52 -1.28
CA PHE A 194 -3.24 -4.14 0.09
C PHE A 194 -3.87 -2.79 0.40
N THR A 195 -4.96 -2.78 1.17
CA THR A 195 -5.69 -1.58 1.57
C THR A 195 -5.40 -1.18 3.02
N SER A 196 -5.46 0.12 3.29
CA SER A 196 -5.49 0.68 4.65
C SER A 196 -6.91 0.73 5.24
N GLN A 197 -7.93 0.23 4.54
CA GLN A 197 -9.26 0.01 5.11
C GLN A 197 -9.32 -1.28 5.92
N THR A 198 -10.23 -1.30 6.90
CA THR A 198 -10.53 -2.51 7.65
C THR A 198 -11.18 -3.56 6.75
N SER A 199 -10.95 -4.83 7.09
CA SER A 199 -11.52 -5.98 6.36
C SER A 199 -13.04 -5.88 6.16
N MET A 200 -13.77 -5.46 7.20
CA MET A 200 -15.23 -5.30 7.19
C MET A 200 -15.74 -4.38 6.08
N ASN A 201 -15.01 -3.30 5.76
CA ASN A 201 -15.44 -2.32 4.76
C ASN A 201 -14.96 -2.69 3.36
N ALA A 202 -13.71 -3.16 3.25
CA ALA A 202 -13.07 -3.40 1.96
C ALA A 202 -13.50 -4.71 1.29
N MET A 203 -13.77 -5.76 2.07
CA MET A 203 -14.14 -7.08 1.56
C MET A 203 -15.34 -7.05 0.59
N PRO A 204 -16.50 -6.46 0.91
CA PRO A 204 -17.64 -6.41 -0.02
C PRO A 204 -17.38 -5.54 -1.26
N ILE A 205 -16.46 -4.58 -1.18
CA ILE A 205 -16.05 -3.76 -2.34
C ILE A 205 -15.21 -4.62 -3.28
N LEU A 206 -14.23 -5.36 -2.75
CA LEU A 206 -13.33 -6.21 -3.52
C LEU A 206 -14.06 -7.39 -4.17
N GLU A 207 -15.03 -8.00 -3.50
CA GLU A 207 -15.87 -9.05 -4.09
C GLU A 207 -16.63 -8.57 -5.33
N LYS A 208 -17.10 -7.32 -5.32
CA LYS A 208 -17.80 -6.71 -6.46
C LYS A 208 -16.84 -6.19 -7.54
N LEU A 209 -15.66 -5.74 -7.15
CA LEU A 209 -14.66 -5.17 -8.06
C LEU A 209 -13.96 -6.28 -8.87
N ASP A 210 -13.64 -7.40 -8.21
CA ASP A 210 -12.88 -8.50 -8.77
C ASP A 210 -13.64 -9.83 -8.62
N PRO A 211 -14.75 -10.02 -9.38
CA PRO A 211 -15.55 -11.24 -9.33
C PRO A 211 -14.80 -12.46 -9.86
N TYR A 212 -13.79 -12.25 -10.71
CA TYR A 212 -12.95 -13.30 -11.30
C TYR A 212 -11.71 -13.64 -10.46
N GLN A 213 -11.51 -12.96 -9.33
CA GLN A 213 -10.38 -13.19 -8.42
C GLN A 213 -9.01 -13.12 -9.12
N TYR A 214 -8.79 -12.09 -9.95
CA TYR A 214 -7.46 -11.78 -10.48
C TYR A 214 -6.47 -11.41 -9.38
N SER A 215 -6.97 -10.85 -8.26
CA SER A 215 -6.20 -10.65 -7.05
C SER A 215 -6.04 -11.97 -6.29
N MET A 216 -4.80 -12.49 -6.24
CA MET A 216 -4.50 -13.74 -5.54
C MET A 216 -4.63 -13.59 -4.03
N TYR A 217 -4.19 -12.45 -3.50
CA TYR A 217 -4.25 -12.17 -2.06
C TYR A 217 -4.80 -10.77 -1.78
N ARG A 218 -5.50 -10.65 -0.65
CA ARG A 218 -6.15 -9.43 -0.18
C ARG A 218 -5.70 -9.16 1.25
N LEU A 219 -4.98 -8.07 1.45
CA LEU A 219 -4.48 -7.58 2.73
C LEU A 219 -5.21 -6.30 3.11
N TYR A 220 -5.54 -6.19 4.39
CA TYR A 220 -6.35 -5.11 4.95
C TYR A 220 -5.55 -4.34 6.02
N ARG A 221 -6.17 -3.35 6.67
CA ARG A 221 -5.55 -2.52 7.72
C ARG A 221 -4.89 -3.35 8.82
N GLU A 222 -5.47 -4.50 9.16
CA GLU A 222 -4.99 -5.44 10.17
C GLU A 222 -3.57 -5.97 9.85
N ALA A 223 -3.15 -5.94 8.58
CA ALA A 223 -1.80 -6.30 8.14
C ALA A 223 -0.83 -5.10 8.06
N THR A 224 -1.31 -3.87 8.29
CA THR A 224 -0.46 -2.66 8.28
C THR A 224 0.21 -2.43 9.63
N ARG A 225 1.36 -1.76 9.63
CA ARG A 225 2.04 -1.28 10.83
C ARG A 225 1.63 0.13 11.14
N TYR A 226 1.48 0.46 12.42
CA TYR A 226 1.17 1.81 12.85
C TYR A 226 2.43 2.48 13.40
N VAL A 227 3.03 3.37 12.62
CA VAL A 227 4.31 4.03 12.94
C VAL A 227 4.12 5.53 12.86
N ASP A 228 4.53 6.26 13.90
CA ASP A 228 4.49 7.73 13.96
C ASP A 228 3.13 8.35 13.60
N GLY A 229 2.04 7.69 14.00
CA GLY A 229 0.68 8.16 13.74
C GLY A 229 0.13 7.82 12.35
N LYS A 230 0.84 7.00 11.56
CA LYS A 230 0.48 6.64 10.18
C LYS A 230 0.44 5.14 9.99
N TYR A 231 -0.41 4.68 9.07
CA TYR A 231 -0.44 3.28 8.64
C TYR A 231 0.55 3.06 7.51
N VAL A 232 1.51 2.17 7.73
CA VAL A 232 2.58 1.81 6.78
C VAL A 232 2.42 0.34 6.37
N LYS A 233 2.55 0.08 5.08
CA LYS A 233 2.51 -1.23 4.45
C LYS A 233 3.94 -1.75 4.34
N ASP A 234 4.36 -2.50 5.35
CA ASP A 234 5.71 -3.03 5.42
C ASP A 234 5.89 -4.23 4.47
N LEU A 235 6.61 -4.02 3.37
CA LEU A 235 6.78 -5.04 2.33
C LEU A 235 7.68 -6.19 2.77
N SER A 236 8.52 -6.01 3.80
CA SER A 236 9.43 -7.06 4.26
C SER A 236 8.70 -8.30 4.80
N HIS A 237 7.46 -8.11 5.26
CA HIS A 237 6.64 -9.18 5.82
C HIS A 237 5.78 -9.88 4.75
N LEU A 238 5.82 -9.44 3.48
CA LEU A 238 5.07 -10.08 2.40
C LEU A 238 5.57 -11.49 2.03
N ASN A 239 6.70 -11.95 2.58
CA ASN A 239 7.29 -13.24 2.22
C ASN A 239 7.56 -13.35 0.70
N ARG A 240 8.04 -12.26 0.10
CA ARG A 240 8.43 -12.13 -1.31
C ARG A 240 9.78 -11.44 -1.40
N ASP A 241 10.52 -11.70 -2.47
CA ASP A 241 11.78 -11.01 -2.72
C ASP A 241 11.51 -9.54 -3.11
N LEU A 242 12.00 -8.60 -2.30
CA LEU A 242 11.87 -7.16 -2.54
C LEU A 242 12.48 -6.71 -3.87
N SER A 243 13.41 -7.47 -4.47
CA SER A 243 13.92 -7.18 -5.81
C SER A 243 12.85 -7.33 -6.91
N LYS A 244 11.76 -8.06 -6.61
CA LYS A 244 10.67 -8.39 -7.55
C LYS A 244 9.29 -7.91 -7.09
N VAL A 245 9.23 -7.07 -6.07
CA VAL A 245 7.98 -6.48 -5.55
C VAL A 245 7.85 -5.04 -6.01
N ILE A 246 6.66 -4.65 -6.49
CA ILE A 246 6.32 -3.26 -6.82
C ILE A 246 5.06 -2.91 -6.04
N ILE A 247 5.06 -1.77 -5.33
CA ILE A 247 3.86 -1.23 -4.68
C ILE A 247 3.36 0.01 -5.43
N MET A 248 2.05 0.03 -5.70
CA MET A 248 1.32 1.11 -6.35
C MET A 248 0.31 1.69 -5.36
N ASP A 249 0.59 2.90 -4.87
CA ASP A 249 -0.26 3.57 -3.88
C ASP A 249 -0.42 5.06 -4.19
N SER A 250 -1.59 5.61 -3.88
CA SER A 250 -1.87 7.04 -3.93
C SER A 250 -1.27 7.81 -2.75
N ASN A 251 -0.99 7.12 -1.64
CA ASN A 251 -0.38 7.72 -0.45
C ASN A 251 1.11 7.32 -0.32
N PRO A 252 2.06 8.26 -0.45
CA PRO A 252 3.49 7.97 -0.30
C PRO A 252 3.88 7.52 1.12
N ASP A 253 3.12 7.91 2.14
CA ASP A 253 3.38 7.48 3.51
C ASP A 253 3.20 5.97 3.69
N ALA A 254 2.33 5.35 2.88
CA ALA A 254 2.00 3.94 2.99
C ALA A 254 3.20 3.03 2.67
N PHE A 255 4.13 3.46 1.82
CA PHE A 255 5.34 2.69 1.47
C PHE A 255 6.63 3.39 1.93
N SER A 256 6.52 4.25 2.95
CA SER A 256 7.64 5.03 3.51
C SER A 256 8.82 4.18 4.01
N MET A 257 8.60 2.92 4.38
CA MET A 257 9.65 1.98 4.78
C MET A 257 10.44 1.39 3.60
N GLN A 258 9.84 1.32 2.41
CA GLN A 258 10.47 0.80 1.19
C GLN A 258 10.16 1.71 -0.03
N PRO A 259 10.61 2.98 0.00
CA PRO A 259 10.33 3.95 -1.07
C PRO A 259 10.87 3.52 -2.44
N GLU A 260 11.92 2.72 -2.48
CA GLU A 260 12.54 2.23 -3.72
C GLU A 260 11.68 1.21 -4.49
N ASN A 261 10.68 0.62 -3.84
CA ASN A 261 9.71 -0.29 -4.46
C ASN A 261 8.40 0.41 -4.83
N GLY A 262 8.24 1.69 -4.46
CA GLY A 262 7.00 2.44 -4.58
C GLY A 262 6.83 3.22 -5.88
N ILE A 263 5.63 3.13 -6.43
CA ILE A 263 5.11 4.00 -7.49
C ILE A 263 3.98 4.83 -6.87
N GLU A 264 4.20 6.14 -6.77
CA GLU A 264 3.18 7.09 -6.33
C GLU A 264 2.17 7.34 -7.46
N LEU A 265 0.90 7.07 -7.21
CA LEU A 265 -0.18 7.36 -8.15
C LEU A 265 -0.87 8.68 -7.79
N LYS A 266 -1.33 9.37 -8.84
CA LYS A 266 -2.28 10.47 -8.65
C LYS A 266 -3.57 9.91 -8.01
N PRO A 267 -4.03 10.46 -6.87
CA PRO A 267 -5.27 10.04 -6.23
C PRO A 267 -6.46 10.16 -7.17
N PHE A 268 -7.24 9.09 -7.28
CA PHE A 268 -8.47 9.03 -8.05
C PHE A 268 -9.61 9.70 -7.28
N LYS A 269 -10.29 10.67 -7.92
CA LYS A 269 -11.37 11.46 -7.31
C LYS A 269 -12.76 11.18 -7.90
N GLY A 270 -12.93 10.04 -8.58
CA GLY A 270 -14.21 9.68 -9.20
C GLY A 270 -14.45 10.21 -10.61
N ASP A 271 -13.44 10.74 -11.31
CA ASP A 271 -13.59 11.25 -12.68
C ASP A 271 -13.74 10.10 -13.71
N PRO A 272 -14.85 10.02 -14.45
CA PRO A 272 -15.06 8.96 -15.44
C PRO A 272 -14.09 9.01 -16.64
N ASN A 273 -13.41 10.13 -16.87
CA ASN A 273 -12.43 10.27 -17.94
C ASN A 273 -10.98 10.04 -17.47
N ASP A 274 -10.77 9.58 -16.23
CA ASP A 274 -9.44 9.28 -15.72
C ASP A 274 -8.82 8.09 -16.46
N ASN A 275 -7.68 8.34 -17.11
CA ASN A 275 -6.86 7.31 -17.76
C ASN A 275 -5.57 7.02 -16.97
N GLY A 276 -5.49 7.50 -15.72
CA GLY A 276 -4.26 7.49 -14.95
C GLY A 276 -3.75 6.07 -14.69
N LEU A 277 -4.63 5.12 -14.37
CA LEU A 277 -4.26 3.72 -14.12
C LEU A 277 -3.79 3.01 -15.39
N LEU A 278 -4.53 3.16 -16.49
CA LEU A 278 -4.20 2.55 -17.79
C LEU A 278 -2.87 3.04 -18.35
N SER A 279 -2.49 4.27 -18.02
CA SER A 279 -1.24 4.88 -18.48
C SER A 279 0.01 4.18 -17.93
N TYR A 280 -0.09 3.40 -16.84
CA TYR A 280 1.02 2.61 -16.30
C TYR A 280 1.21 1.25 -16.97
N ILE A 281 0.20 0.75 -17.70
CA ILE A 281 0.26 -0.57 -18.35
C ILE A 281 1.50 -0.74 -19.23
N PRO A 282 1.84 0.20 -20.14
CA PRO A 282 3.01 0.02 -21.03
C PRO A 282 4.33 -0.16 -20.28
N PHE A 283 4.49 0.52 -19.14
CA PHE A 283 5.66 0.41 -18.29
C PHE A 283 5.71 -0.94 -17.55
N LEU A 284 4.61 -1.32 -16.88
CA LEU A 284 4.53 -2.58 -16.14
C LEU A 284 4.65 -3.80 -17.06
N GLU A 285 4.03 -3.72 -18.23
CA GLU A 285 4.15 -4.72 -19.30
C GLU A 285 5.62 -4.90 -19.72
N ALA A 286 6.36 -3.80 -19.92
CA ALA A 286 7.77 -3.88 -20.25
C ALA A 286 8.63 -4.49 -19.13
N VAL A 287 8.31 -4.21 -17.87
CA VAL A 287 8.98 -4.85 -16.71
C VAL A 287 8.71 -6.36 -16.70
N GLY A 288 7.44 -6.76 -16.83
CA GLY A 288 7.05 -8.18 -16.87
C GLY A 288 7.68 -8.94 -18.03
N MET A 289 7.75 -8.33 -19.22
CA MET A 289 8.34 -8.95 -20.41
C MET A 289 9.87 -9.04 -20.37
N MET A 290 10.55 -7.98 -19.93
CA MET A 290 12.01 -7.96 -19.89
C MET A 290 12.57 -8.77 -18.71
N ASN A 291 11.75 -9.06 -17.71
CA ASN A 291 12.09 -9.83 -16.52
C ASN A 291 13.43 -9.42 -15.89
N PRO A 292 13.58 -8.15 -15.45
CA PRO A 292 14.81 -7.68 -14.81
C PRO A 292 15.08 -8.40 -13.49
N ASP A 293 16.36 -8.61 -13.16
CA ASP A 293 16.78 -9.21 -11.88
C ASP A 293 16.33 -8.39 -10.66
N ASP A 294 16.28 -7.05 -10.79
CA ASP A 294 15.87 -6.13 -9.72
C ASP A 294 15.11 -4.93 -10.31
N VAL A 295 13.92 -4.66 -9.79
CA VAL A 295 13.05 -3.55 -10.22
C VAL A 295 13.45 -2.21 -9.61
N ARG A 296 14.09 -2.20 -8.43
CA ARG A 296 14.38 -0.97 -7.66
C ARG A 296 15.29 0.02 -8.41
N PRO A 297 16.37 -0.41 -9.09
CA PRO A 297 17.19 0.51 -9.90
C PRO A 297 16.43 1.14 -11.05
N ILE A 298 15.42 0.46 -11.59
CA ILE A 298 14.58 0.96 -12.67
C ILE A 298 13.67 2.06 -12.13
N LEU A 299 12.92 1.76 -11.07
CA LEU A 299 12.01 2.68 -10.39
C LEU A 299 12.73 3.94 -9.90
N LYS A 300 13.95 3.79 -9.37
CA LYS A 300 14.78 4.91 -8.92
C LYS A 300 15.01 5.99 -9.98
N ASN A 301 15.08 5.66 -11.26
CA ASN A 301 15.27 6.67 -12.32
C ASN A 301 14.02 7.50 -12.60
N PHE A 302 12.86 6.94 -12.24
CA PHE A 302 11.56 7.58 -12.41
C PHE A 302 11.04 8.23 -11.12
N HIS A 303 11.81 8.17 -10.02
CA HIS A 303 11.41 8.74 -8.73
C HIS A 303 11.13 10.25 -8.83
N GLY A 304 9.98 10.69 -8.30
CA GLY A 304 9.54 12.10 -8.29
C GLY A 304 9.09 12.64 -9.65
N LYS A 305 8.71 11.75 -10.56
CA LYS A 305 8.65 12.03 -11.99
C LYS A 305 7.51 11.20 -12.59
N ASP A 306 6.73 11.76 -13.53
CA ASP A 306 5.57 11.05 -14.11
C ASP A 306 6.07 9.85 -14.96
N ILE A 307 5.84 8.63 -14.45
CA ILE A 307 6.33 7.38 -15.08
C ILE A 307 5.69 7.19 -16.45
N PRO A 308 4.34 7.23 -16.61
CA PRO A 308 3.71 7.12 -17.92
C PRO A 308 4.27 8.07 -18.98
N GLN A 309 4.42 9.35 -18.64
CA GLN A 309 4.87 10.35 -19.62
C GLN A 309 6.31 10.10 -20.06
N GLN A 310 7.21 9.84 -19.13
CA GLN A 310 8.60 9.55 -19.46
C GLN A 310 8.76 8.23 -20.21
N TRP A 311 7.98 7.22 -19.84
CA TRP A 311 7.98 5.96 -20.54
C TRP A 311 7.55 6.15 -22.00
N ALA A 312 6.47 6.89 -22.23
CA ALA A 312 6.00 7.21 -23.58
C ALA A 312 7.05 8.01 -24.40
N GLN A 313 7.76 8.95 -23.76
CA GLN A 313 8.85 9.69 -24.41
C GLN A 313 10.02 8.76 -24.75
N TRP A 314 10.39 7.87 -23.84
CA TRP A 314 11.47 6.91 -24.07
C TRP A 314 11.13 5.93 -25.19
N GLU A 315 9.91 5.42 -25.22
CA GLU A 315 9.42 4.50 -26.25
C GLU A 315 9.42 5.17 -27.64
N LYS A 316 8.98 6.43 -27.73
CA LYS A 316 9.09 7.22 -28.96
C LYS A 316 10.54 7.37 -29.41
N ALA A 317 11.44 7.77 -28.50
CA ALA A 317 12.85 7.93 -28.83
C ALA A 317 13.51 6.62 -29.27
N MET A 318 13.16 5.49 -28.65
CA MET A 318 13.62 4.16 -29.03
C MET A 318 13.13 3.76 -30.43
N ASN A 319 11.84 3.99 -30.71
CA ASN A 319 11.26 3.68 -32.02
C ASN A 319 11.82 4.57 -33.14
N GLU A 320 12.13 5.83 -32.84
CA GLU A 320 12.85 6.71 -33.77
C GLU A 320 14.27 6.23 -34.04
N GLN A 321 15.01 5.82 -33.01
CA GLN A 321 16.35 5.25 -33.17
C GLN A 321 16.32 3.96 -34.01
N HIS A 322 15.34 3.08 -33.76
CA HIS A 322 15.13 1.87 -34.55
C HIS A 322 14.84 2.19 -36.01
N ARG A 323 13.96 3.17 -36.28
CA ARG A 323 13.66 3.64 -37.64
C ARG A 323 14.90 4.18 -38.35
N LEU A 324 15.70 5.00 -37.67
CA LEU A 324 16.94 5.55 -38.24
C LEU A 324 17.97 4.45 -38.55
N GLN A 325 18.13 3.47 -37.67
CA GLN A 325 19.00 2.31 -37.89
C GLN A 325 18.55 1.51 -39.12
N TRP A 326 17.26 1.22 -39.23
CA TRP A 326 16.68 0.52 -40.39
C TRP A 326 16.88 1.29 -41.71
N GLU A 327 16.69 2.62 -41.70
CA GLU A 327 16.94 3.45 -42.88
C GLU A 327 18.42 3.43 -43.30
N GLN A 328 19.35 3.46 -42.33
CA GLN A 328 20.79 3.37 -42.59
C GLN A 328 21.16 2.00 -43.18
N GLU A 329 20.61 0.92 -42.64
CA GLU A 329 20.77 -0.44 -43.16
C GLU A 329 20.22 -0.55 -44.58
N ARG A 330 19.03 -0.01 -44.87
CA ARG A 330 18.47 0.03 -46.23
C ARG A 330 19.35 0.82 -47.20
N LYS A 331 19.83 2.00 -46.81
CA LYS A 331 20.72 2.84 -47.63
C LYS A 331 22.07 2.15 -47.90
N SER A 332 22.60 1.41 -46.92
CA SER A 332 23.84 0.63 -47.10
C SER A 332 23.64 -0.64 -47.95
N THR A 333 22.50 -1.33 -47.78
CA THR A 333 22.15 -2.56 -48.50
C THR A 333 21.76 -2.27 -49.96
N SER A 334 21.09 -1.14 -50.22
CA SER A 334 20.75 -0.68 -51.57
C SER A 334 21.99 -0.40 -52.43
N LYS A 335 23.13 -0.03 -51.83
CA LYS A 335 24.41 0.12 -52.55
C LYS A 335 25.10 -1.22 -52.85
N ARG A 336 24.70 -2.31 -52.18
CA ARG A 336 25.33 -3.63 -52.28
C ARG A 336 24.51 -4.65 -53.10
N ASN A 337 23.20 -4.45 -53.22
CA ASN A 337 22.25 -5.41 -53.81
C ASN A 337 21.48 -4.84 -55.02
N LEU A 338 22.18 -4.39 -56.06
CA LEU A 338 21.57 -4.05 -57.36
C LEU A 338 20.91 -5.28 -58.04
N ARG A 339 21.18 -6.50 -57.56
CA ARG A 339 20.66 -7.77 -58.08
C ARG A 339 19.28 -8.19 -57.54
N THR A 340 18.83 -7.65 -56.41
CA THR A 340 17.56 -8.07 -55.74
C THR A 340 16.35 -7.25 -56.18
N LEU A 341 16.55 -6.21 -56.99
CA LEU A 341 15.47 -5.36 -57.52
C LEU A 341 14.55 -6.08 -58.55
N LEU A 342 14.87 -7.32 -58.93
CA LEU A 342 14.15 -8.09 -59.96
C LEU A 342 13.11 -9.09 -59.41
N SER A 343 12.97 -9.26 -58.09
CA SER A 343 12.20 -10.38 -57.51
C SER A 343 10.78 -10.07 -57.03
N GLY A 344 10.22 -8.89 -57.30
CA GLY A 344 8.78 -8.60 -57.15
C GLY A 344 8.16 -8.87 -55.76
N ALA A 345 8.93 -8.84 -54.67
CA ALA A 345 8.38 -9.01 -53.33
C ALA A 345 7.58 -7.76 -52.90
N PRO A 346 6.43 -7.92 -52.21
CA PRO A 346 5.63 -6.80 -51.74
C PRO A 346 6.47 -5.94 -50.77
N GLN A 347 6.53 -4.64 -51.04
CA GLN A 347 7.30 -3.70 -50.25
C GLN A 347 6.45 -3.29 -49.03
N GLU A 348 6.69 -3.90 -47.87
CA GLU A 348 6.09 -3.41 -46.61
C GLU A 348 6.54 -1.96 -46.37
N GLU A 349 5.58 -1.04 -46.29
CA GLU A 349 5.80 0.38 -46.06
C GLU A 349 6.09 0.66 -44.58
N GLY A 350 7.30 0.31 -44.10
CA GLY A 350 7.74 0.74 -42.78
C GLY A 350 8.92 -0.06 -42.20
N PRO A 351 9.61 0.47 -41.16
CA PRO A 351 10.53 -0.32 -40.38
C PRO A 351 9.76 -1.46 -39.68
N PRO A 352 10.36 -2.66 -39.54
CA PRO A 352 9.72 -3.73 -38.79
C PRO A 352 9.46 -3.28 -37.33
N PRO A 353 8.42 -3.82 -36.67
CA PRO A 353 8.15 -3.47 -35.28
C PRO A 353 9.34 -3.80 -34.39
N THR A 354 9.60 -2.96 -33.38
CA THR A 354 10.62 -3.23 -32.36
C THR A 354 10.28 -4.56 -31.67
N GLN A 355 11.28 -5.31 -31.20
CA GLN A 355 11.04 -6.60 -30.52
C GLN A 355 10.03 -6.50 -29.37
N LEU A 356 10.08 -5.41 -28.60
CA LEU A 356 9.12 -5.12 -27.54
C LEU A 356 7.70 -4.91 -28.09
N ASP A 357 7.55 -4.18 -29.20
CA ASP A 357 6.25 -3.92 -29.83
C ASP A 357 5.65 -5.20 -30.43
N ALA A 358 6.48 -6.05 -31.04
CA ALA A 358 6.05 -7.34 -31.54
C ALA A 358 5.59 -8.27 -30.40
N MET A 359 6.36 -8.34 -29.32
CA MET A 359 6.01 -9.14 -28.13
C MET A 359 4.72 -8.63 -27.47
N ARG A 360 4.56 -7.31 -27.35
CA ARG A 360 3.34 -6.65 -26.88
C ARG A 360 2.13 -7.00 -27.72
N LYS A 361 2.25 -6.90 -29.05
CA LYS A 361 1.16 -7.25 -29.96
C LYS A 361 0.73 -8.70 -29.76
N GLN A 362 1.70 -9.63 -29.75
CA GLN A 362 1.43 -11.05 -29.52
C GLN A 362 0.74 -11.30 -28.18
N MET A 363 1.22 -10.69 -27.09
CA MET A 363 0.64 -10.88 -25.75
C MET A 363 -0.76 -10.30 -25.64
N ARG A 364 -1.02 -9.12 -26.23
CA ARG A 364 -2.36 -8.51 -26.22
C ARG A 364 -3.37 -9.31 -27.05
N GLU A 365 -2.94 -9.83 -28.21
CA GLU A 365 -3.76 -10.70 -29.04
C GLU A 365 -4.05 -12.03 -28.32
N ALA A 366 -3.04 -12.63 -27.67
CA ALA A 366 -3.21 -13.82 -26.86
C ALA A 366 -4.18 -13.59 -25.69
N PHE A 367 -4.03 -12.49 -24.95
CA PHE A 367 -4.94 -12.11 -23.87
C PHE A 367 -6.37 -11.89 -24.37
N ALA A 368 -6.55 -11.18 -25.49
CA ALA A 368 -7.86 -10.95 -26.07
C ALA A 368 -8.55 -12.28 -26.46
N ALA A 369 -7.81 -13.18 -27.09
CA ALA A 369 -8.31 -14.50 -27.47
C ALA A 369 -8.66 -15.37 -26.24
N GLU A 370 -7.80 -15.41 -25.22
CA GLU A 370 -8.04 -16.14 -23.98
C GLU A 370 -9.26 -15.59 -23.23
N HIS A 371 -9.39 -14.28 -23.14
CA HIS A 371 -10.49 -13.64 -22.44
C HIS A 371 -11.83 -13.81 -23.19
N GLU A 372 -11.82 -13.84 -24.52
CA GLU A 372 -12.98 -14.22 -25.32
C GLU A 372 -13.40 -15.67 -25.09
N GLN A 373 -12.44 -16.60 -25.07
CA GLN A 373 -12.70 -18.01 -24.77
C GLN A 373 -13.28 -18.19 -23.36
N MET A 374 -12.72 -17.51 -22.37
CA MET A 374 -13.20 -17.56 -20.99
C MET A 374 -14.65 -17.06 -20.88
N ARG A 375 -14.99 -15.95 -21.56
CA ARG A 375 -16.38 -15.45 -21.59
C ARG A 375 -17.33 -16.44 -22.25
N GLN A 376 -16.95 -17.02 -23.38
CA GLN A 376 -17.77 -18.04 -24.05
C GLN A 376 -18.00 -19.27 -23.17
N GLN A 377 -16.96 -19.75 -22.48
CA GLN A 377 -17.07 -20.86 -21.53
C GLN A 377 -17.99 -20.53 -20.35
N GLN A 378 -17.91 -19.30 -19.83
CA GLN A 378 -18.79 -18.85 -18.74
C GLN A 378 -20.25 -18.74 -19.18
N ASP A 379 -20.52 -18.15 -20.34
CA ASP A 379 -21.87 -18.04 -20.90
C ASP A 379 -22.47 -19.44 -21.14
N GLU A 380 -21.65 -20.38 -21.61
CA GLU A 380 -22.04 -21.77 -21.80
C GLU A 380 -22.34 -22.47 -20.46
N MET A 381 -21.48 -22.30 -19.44
CA MET A 381 -21.72 -22.83 -18.09
C MET A 381 -22.99 -22.25 -17.48
N MET A 382 -23.19 -20.93 -17.52
CA MET A 382 -24.38 -20.28 -16.98
C MET A 382 -25.66 -20.77 -17.67
N LYS A 383 -25.60 -21.00 -18.99
CA LYS A 383 -26.72 -21.57 -19.74
C LYS A 383 -27.03 -23.01 -19.29
N ARG A 384 -26.01 -23.85 -19.10
CA ARG A 384 -26.17 -25.21 -18.58
C ARG A 384 -26.77 -25.21 -17.17
N GLU A 385 -26.26 -24.38 -16.28
CA GLU A 385 -26.81 -24.21 -14.92
C GLU A 385 -28.26 -23.75 -14.94
N MET A 386 -28.62 -22.81 -15.82
CA MET A 386 -30.00 -22.34 -15.97
C MET A 386 -30.92 -23.44 -16.53
N GLU A 387 -30.46 -24.24 -17.48
CA GLU A 387 -31.19 -25.39 -18.02
C GLU A 387 -31.39 -26.47 -16.94
N GLU A 388 -30.36 -26.78 -16.16
CA GLU A 388 -30.46 -27.68 -15.00
C GLU A 388 -31.42 -27.15 -13.93
N GLN A 389 -31.37 -25.86 -13.60
CA GLN A 389 -32.31 -25.24 -12.66
C GLN A 389 -33.75 -25.30 -13.19
N LYS A 390 -33.95 -25.06 -14.48
CA LYS A 390 -35.28 -25.19 -15.12
C LYS A 390 -35.76 -26.64 -15.11
N ALA A 391 -34.89 -27.61 -15.37
CA ALA A 391 -35.21 -29.03 -15.29
C ALA A 391 -35.60 -29.44 -13.86
N LYS A 392 -34.80 -29.07 -12.86
CA LYS A 392 -35.12 -29.27 -11.43
C LYS A 392 -36.43 -28.61 -11.03
N MET A 393 -36.69 -27.37 -11.48
CA MET A 393 -37.98 -26.71 -11.22
C MET A 393 -39.15 -27.41 -11.93
N LYS A 394 -38.95 -27.95 -13.12
CA LYS A 394 -39.98 -28.71 -13.83
C LYS A 394 -40.28 -30.03 -13.11
N GLU A 395 -39.26 -30.74 -12.65
CA GLU A 395 -39.41 -31.95 -11.84
C GLU A 395 -40.14 -31.63 -10.53
N MET A 396 -39.71 -30.63 -9.77
CA MET A 396 -40.38 -30.22 -8.54
C MET A 396 -41.85 -29.81 -8.77
N LYS A 397 -42.15 -29.12 -9.87
CA LYS A 397 -43.54 -28.77 -10.23
C LYS A 397 -44.38 -30.01 -10.54
N MET A 398 -43.83 -31.00 -11.24
CA MET A 398 -44.52 -32.27 -11.48
C MET A 398 -44.74 -33.02 -10.16
N THR A 399 -43.75 -33.08 -9.27
CA THR A 399 -43.89 -33.68 -7.94
C THR A 399 -44.98 -33.00 -7.09
N VAL A 400 -45.07 -31.67 -7.12
CA VAL A 400 -46.12 -30.93 -6.39
C VAL A 400 -47.50 -31.17 -7.01
N TRP A 401 -47.59 -31.27 -8.33
CA TRP A 401 -48.85 -31.58 -9.02
C TRP A 401 -49.31 -33.02 -8.76
N ASP A 402 -48.39 -33.99 -8.75
CA ASP A 402 -48.65 -35.39 -8.36
C ASP A 402 -49.10 -35.48 -6.90
N LEU A 403 -48.48 -34.72 -5.99
CA LEU A 403 -48.91 -34.63 -4.60
C LEU A 403 -50.32 -34.03 -4.48
N MET A 404 -50.62 -32.98 -5.25
CA MET A 404 -51.94 -32.33 -5.25
C MET A 404 -53.03 -33.24 -5.82
N THR A 405 -52.74 -34.02 -6.87
CA THR A 405 -53.68 -34.99 -7.44
C THR A 405 -53.91 -36.18 -6.51
N GLN A 406 -52.87 -36.67 -5.82
CA GLN A 406 -52.99 -37.72 -4.80
C GLN A 406 -53.86 -37.27 -3.61
N VAL A 407 -53.71 -36.03 -3.16
CA VAL A 407 -54.58 -35.44 -2.11
C VAL A 407 -56.02 -35.30 -2.59
N SER A 408 -56.25 -34.87 -3.84
CA SER A 408 -57.60 -34.68 -4.39
C SER A 408 -58.34 -35.99 -4.67
N SER A 409 -57.63 -37.08 -4.92
CA SER A 409 -58.19 -38.40 -5.23
C SER A 409 -58.48 -39.25 -3.98
N GLY A 410 -58.20 -38.73 -2.77
CA GLY A 410 -58.54 -39.38 -1.51
C GLY A 410 -57.75 -40.66 -1.21
N GLN A 411 -56.63 -40.88 -1.90
CA GLN A 411 -55.73 -42.01 -1.64
C GLN A 411 -54.76 -41.67 -0.50
N PRO A 412 -54.36 -42.66 0.34
CA PRO A 412 -53.42 -42.43 1.42
C PRO A 412 -52.07 -41.95 0.87
N ILE A 413 -51.46 -40.98 1.58
CA ILE A 413 -50.17 -40.39 1.25
C ILE A 413 -49.10 -41.47 1.42
N VAL A 414 -48.64 -42.06 0.32
CA VAL A 414 -47.45 -42.92 0.32
C VAL A 414 -46.24 -42.02 0.05
N PRO A 415 -45.22 -41.97 0.93
CA PRO A 415 -44.03 -41.18 0.69
C PRO A 415 -43.31 -41.66 -0.58
N PRO A 416 -42.67 -40.76 -1.34
CA PRO A 416 -41.96 -41.14 -2.55
C PRO A 416 -40.88 -42.18 -2.24
N PRO A 417 -40.65 -43.18 -3.11
CA PRO A 417 -39.54 -44.11 -2.94
C PRO A 417 -38.23 -43.31 -3.02
N ASN A 418 -37.34 -43.54 -2.05
CA ASN A 418 -36.00 -42.95 -1.99
C ASN A 418 -35.24 -43.20 -3.32
N SER A 419 -35.30 -42.26 -4.26
CA SER A 419 -34.36 -42.19 -5.38
C SER A 419 -33.30 -41.14 -5.03
N GLY A 420 -32.28 -41.58 -4.29
CA GLY A 420 -31.18 -40.74 -3.86
C GLY A 420 -30.14 -41.50 -3.05
N GLU A 421 -29.49 -42.49 -3.65
CA GLU A 421 -28.10 -42.79 -3.26
C GLU A 421 -27.29 -41.54 -3.59
N ALA A 422 -26.79 -40.86 -2.55
CA ALA A 422 -25.77 -39.84 -2.69
C ALA A 422 -24.54 -40.48 -3.38
N PRO A 423 -23.92 -39.85 -4.39
CA PRO A 423 -22.67 -40.34 -4.91
C PRO A 423 -21.63 -40.26 -3.79
N GLN A 424 -21.13 -41.42 -3.36
CA GLN A 424 -19.94 -41.48 -2.51
C GLN A 424 -18.81 -40.78 -3.26
N GLN A 425 -18.38 -39.62 -2.73
CA GLN A 425 -17.15 -38.97 -3.14
C GLN A 425 -15.98 -39.93 -2.85
N GLN A 426 -15.41 -40.52 -3.90
CA GLN A 426 -14.09 -41.14 -3.81
C GLN A 426 -13.05 -40.03 -3.62
N PRO A 427 -12.06 -40.20 -2.72
CA PRO A 427 -10.96 -39.26 -2.60
C PRO A 427 -10.05 -39.37 -3.85
N PRO A 428 -9.47 -38.26 -4.33
CA PRO A 428 -8.59 -38.29 -5.49
C PRO A 428 -7.29 -39.04 -5.15
N GLN A 429 -6.85 -39.89 -6.08
CA GLN A 429 -5.48 -40.43 -6.13
C GLN A 429 -4.51 -39.39 -6.66
#